data_AF-A0A1Q8B5V9-F1
#
_entry.id   AF-A0A1Q8B5V9-F1
#
_cell.length_a   1.000
_cell.length_b   1.000
_cell.length_c   1.000
_cell.angle_alpha   90.00
_cell.angle_beta   90.00
_cell.angle_gamma   90.00
#
_symmetry.space_group_name_H-M   'P 1'
#
loop_
_entity.id
_entity.type
_entity.pdbx_description
1 polymer ?
#
loop_
_entity_poly.entity_id
_entity_poly.type
_entity_poly.pdbx_seq_one_letter_code
_entity_poly.pdbx_strand_id
1 'polypeptide(L)'
;MARKAAESEIAVKPKAEPSLATRIGFCVAAWMVPGLGHLLLGRRWRALILFCSILAMFFLGLAMEGEFFSRQSDSYLQTLGYFGELCVGLAMPTAGFFGYSGGDPFFVSSDYGTAFLVTAGMLNALTILDVYDIALGRKP
;
A
#
# COMPACT_ATOMS: atom_id res chain seq x y z
N MET A 1 -27.57 54.95 2.26
CA MET A 1 -26.37 54.55 1.48
C MET A 1 -25.73 53.31 2.10
N ALA A 2 -26.42 52.16 2.01
CA ALA A 2 -26.05 50.89 2.65
C ALA A 2 -25.49 49.89 1.62
N ARG A 3 -24.39 50.23 0.95
CA ARG A 3 -23.72 49.34 -0.04
C ARG A 3 -22.20 49.53 -0.02
N LYS A 4 -21.56 49.21 1.09
CA LYS A 4 -20.09 49.03 1.14
C LYS A 4 -19.65 47.96 2.15
N ALA A 5 -20.56 47.02 2.44
CA ALA A 5 -20.25 45.76 3.09
C ALA A 5 -20.31 44.66 2.02
N ALA A 6 -19.37 43.71 2.09
CA ALA A 6 -19.27 42.50 1.27
C ALA A 6 -18.68 42.67 -0.13
N GLU A 7 -17.34 42.71 -0.20
CA GLU A 7 -16.53 41.96 -1.18
C GLU A 7 -15.05 42.22 -0.89
N SER A 8 -14.61 41.88 0.33
CA SER A 8 -13.22 41.44 0.47
C SER A 8 -13.18 40.08 -0.20
N GLU A 9 -12.87 40.09 -1.49
CA GLU A 9 -12.54 38.92 -2.29
C GLU A 9 -11.57 38.08 -1.46
N ILE A 10 -12.08 37.01 -0.85
CA ILE A 10 -11.26 36.00 -0.22
C ILE A 10 -10.56 35.37 -1.41
N ALA A 11 -9.38 35.89 -1.73
CA ALA A 11 -8.50 35.33 -2.73
C ALA A 11 -8.24 33.88 -2.29
N VAL A 12 -9.02 32.97 -2.86
CA VAL A 12 -8.79 31.54 -2.75
C VAL A 12 -7.45 31.34 -3.45
N LYS A 13 -6.35 31.38 -2.67
CA LYS A 13 -5.04 30.98 -3.16
C LYS A 13 -5.27 29.65 -3.88
N PRO A 14 -4.93 29.52 -5.16
CA PRO A 14 -5.02 28.24 -5.84
C PRO A 14 -4.21 27.28 -4.96
N LYS A 15 -4.89 26.29 -4.39
CA LYS A 15 -4.26 25.28 -3.53
C LYS A 15 -3.21 24.64 -4.42
N ALA A 16 -1.94 25.02 -4.22
CA ALA A 16 -0.85 24.64 -5.10
C ALA A 16 -0.91 23.13 -5.25
N GLU A 17 -1.29 22.67 -6.43
CA GLU A 17 -1.39 21.25 -6.71
C GLU A 17 0.00 20.67 -6.43
N PRO A 18 0.12 19.67 -5.53
CA PRO A 18 1.43 19.14 -5.21
C PRO A 18 2.07 18.66 -6.51
N SER A 19 3.32 19.05 -6.73
CA SER A 19 4.04 18.69 -7.95
C SER A 19 3.95 17.19 -8.19
N LEU A 20 3.97 16.77 -9.45
CA LEU A 20 3.93 15.36 -9.83
C LEU A 20 4.99 14.55 -9.05
N ALA A 21 6.18 15.12 -8.86
CA ALA A 21 7.26 14.54 -8.05
C ALA A 21 6.87 14.32 -6.58
N THR A 22 6.17 15.27 -5.96
CA THR A 22 5.67 15.14 -4.59
C THR A 22 4.61 14.04 -4.48
N ARG A 23 3.72 13.91 -5.48
CA ARG A 23 2.70 12.85 -5.52
C ARG A 23 3.33 11.46 -5.66
N ILE A 24 4.28 11.31 -6.57
CA ILE A 24 5.06 10.08 -6.73
C ILE A 24 5.80 9.77 -5.42
N GLY A 25 6.38 10.79 -4.76
CA GLY A 25 7.04 10.62 -3.47
C GLY A 25 6.14 9.99 -2.41
N PHE A 26 4.88 10.42 -2.31
CA PHE A 26 3.90 9.81 -1.40
C PHE A 26 3.53 8.38 -1.79
N CYS A 27 3.37 8.10 -3.09
CA CYS A 27 3.07 6.75 -3.58
C CYS A 27 4.24 5.78 -3.33
N VAL A 28 5.48 6.22 -3.56
CA VAL A 28 6.68 5.43 -3.29
C VAL A 28 6.84 5.19 -1.79
N ALA A 29 6.59 6.20 -0.96
CA ALA A 29 6.59 6.02 0.49
C ALA A 29 5.53 5.00 0.96
N ALA A 30 4.32 5.06 0.40
CA ALA A 30 3.25 4.09 0.67
C ALA A 30 3.59 2.68 0.20
N TRP A 31 4.29 2.56 -0.95
CA TRP A 31 4.75 1.27 -1.45
C TRP A 31 5.83 0.67 -0.56
N MET A 32 6.83 1.46 -0.15
CA MET A 32 7.94 0.96 0.66
C MET A 32 7.47 0.47 2.04
N VAL A 33 6.67 1.27 2.73
CA VAL A 33 6.11 0.90 4.02
C VAL A 33 4.60 1.12 3.98
N PRO A 34 3.80 0.06 4.21
CA PRO A 34 2.36 0.17 4.23
C PRO A 34 1.89 1.32 5.13
N GLY A 35 1.05 2.22 4.62
CA GLY A 35 0.50 3.34 5.38
C GLY A 35 1.41 4.56 5.59
N LEU A 36 2.70 4.55 5.19
CA LEU A 36 3.55 5.75 5.28
C LEU A 36 3.02 6.92 4.43
N GLY A 37 2.48 6.65 3.24
CA GLY A 37 1.88 7.70 2.41
C GLY A 37 0.69 8.39 3.09
N HIS A 38 -0.14 7.63 3.81
CA HIS A 38 -1.24 8.18 4.60
C HIS A 38 -0.76 8.99 5.81
N LEU A 39 0.36 8.61 6.43
CA LEU A 39 1.00 9.41 7.50
C LEU A 39 1.49 10.75 6.97
N LEU A 40 2.17 10.76 5.82
CA LEU A 40 2.66 11.98 5.18
C LEU A 40 1.54 12.93 4.76
N LEU A 41 0.36 12.38 4.44
CA LEU A 41 -0.86 13.14 4.15
C LEU A 41 -1.65 13.55 5.43
N GLY A 42 -1.12 13.27 6.63
CA GLY A 42 -1.71 13.66 7.91
C GLY A 42 -2.81 12.74 8.45
N ARG A 43 -3.09 11.60 7.79
CA ARG A 43 -4.17 10.67 8.16
C ARG A 43 -3.67 9.49 8.99
N ARG A 44 -3.20 9.81 10.21
CA ARG A 44 -2.62 8.85 11.17
C ARG A 44 -3.47 7.60 11.45
N TRP A 45 -4.79 7.76 11.57
CA TRP A 45 -5.67 6.63 11.93
C TRP A 45 -5.82 5.62 10.80
N ARG A 46 -5.99 6.12 9.56
CA ARG A 46 -6.06 5.26 8.37
C ARG A 46 -4.74 4.55 8.15
N ALA A 47 -3.62 5.28 8.29
CA ALA A 47 -2.30 4.69 8.20
C ALA A 47 -2.09 3.55 9.19
N LEU A 48 -2.46 3.74 10.46
CA LEU A 48 -2.30 2.73 11.50
C LEU A 48 -3.13 1.48 11.19
N ILE A 49 -4.41 1.64 10.84
CA ILE A 49 -5.29 0.50 10.52
C ILE A 49 -4.77 -0.28 9.30
N LEU A 50 -4.36 0.41 8.24
CA LEU A 50 -3.84 -0.22 7.02
C LEU A 50 -2.50 -0.92 7.29
N PHE A 51 -1.59 -0.26 7.99
CA PHE A 51 -0.31 -0.83 8.39
C PHE A 51 -0.48 -2.09 9.24
N CYS A 52 -1.30 -2.02 10.29
CA CYS A 52 -1.58 -3.16 11.16
C CYS A 52 -2.26 -4.30 10.39
N SER A 53 -3.22 -4.01 9.52
CA SER A 53 -3.92 -5.02 8.73
C SER A 53 -2.98 -5.73 7.74
N ILE A 54 -2.18 -4.96 7.00
CA ILE A 54 -1.26 -5.50 5.98
C ILE A 54 -0.17 -6.33 6.65
N LEU A 55 0.42 -5.84 7.75
CA LEU A 55 1.42 -6.59 8.49
C LEU A 55 0.82 -7.85 9.13
N ALA A 56 -0.38 -7.77 9.71
CA ALA A 56 -1.03 -8.95 10.28
C ALA A 56 -1.25 -10.02 9.22
N MET A 57 -1.78 -9.66 8.04
CA MET A 57 -1.94 -10.60 6.92
C MET A 57 -0.60 -11.17 6.47
N PHE A 58 0.43 -10.32 6.35
CA PHE A 58 1.77 -10.77 5.95
C PHE A 58 2.37 -11.76 6.95
N PHE A 59 2.35 -11.44 8.24
CA PHE A 59 2.87 -12.33 9.29
C PHE A 59 2.06 -13.61 9.44
N LEU A 60 0.72 -13.57 9.30
CA LEU A 60 -0.09 -14.79 9.24
C LEU A 60 0.29 -15.64 8.03
N GLY A 61 0.50 -15.01 6.86
CA GLY A 61 0.94 -15.68 5.66
C GLY A 61 2.27 -16.43 5.85
N LEU A 62 3.24 -15.78 6.50
CA LEU A 62 4.52 -16.40 6.84
C LEU A 62 4.39 -17.50 7.90
N ALA A 63 3.57 -17.28 8.94
CA ALA A 63 3.36 -18.25 10.02
C ALA A 63 2.64 -19.52 9.55
N MET A 64 1.89 -19.42 8.45
CA MET A 64 1.20 -20.53 7.79
C MET A 64 2.04 -21.18 6.70
N GLU A 65 3.33 -20.81 6.61
CA GLU A 65 4.29 -21.33 5.62
C GLU A 65 3.83 -21.13 4.17
N GLY A 66 3.21 -19.97 3.88
CA GLY A 66 2.80 -19.60 2.53
C GLY A 66 3.95 -19.49 1.54
N GLU A 67 3.74 -19.99 0.33
CA GLU A 67 4.72 -19.91 -0.74
C GLU A 67 4.68 -18.54 -1.42
N PHE A 68 5.85 -18.04 -1.84
CA PHE A 68 5.89 -16.89 -2.73
C PHE A 68 5.79 -17.36 -4.18
N PHE A 69 5.01 -16.64 -4.98
CA PHE A 69 4.95 -16.91 -6.40
C PHE A 69 6.29 -16.60 -7.08
N SER A 70 6.61 -17.38 -8.11
CA SER A 70 7.83 -17.16 -8.89
C SER A 70 7.54 -16.40 -10.18
N ARG A 71 8.52 -15.60 -10.61
CA ARG A 71 8.47 -14.90 -11.91
C ARG A 71 8.63 -15.86 -13.09
N GLN A 72 9.29 -16.99 -12.87
CA GLN A 72 9.61 -18.00 -13.88
C GLN A 72 8.62 -19.16 -13.80
N SER A 73 7.33 -18.83 -13.83
CA SER A 73 6.23 -19.79 -13.85
C SER A 73 5.68 -19.92 -15.26
N ASP A 74 5.31 -21.14 -15.68
CA ASP A 74 4.61 -21.36 -16.97
C ASP A 74 3.17 -20.81 -16.98
N SER A 75 2.65 -20.42 -15.81
CA SER A 75 1.31 -19.88 -15.62
C SER A 75 1.29 -18.36 -15.48
N TYR A 76 0.50 -17.69 -16.32
CA TYR A 76 0.27 -16.24 -16.19
C TYR A 76 -0.27 -15.84 -14.82
N LEU A 77 -1.09 -16.68 -14.18
CA LEU A 77 -1.66 -16.39 -12.86
C LEU A 77 -0.58 -16.30 -11.78
N GLN A 78 0.41 -17.19 -11.81
CA GLN A 78 1.52 -17.17 -10.86
C GLN A 78 2.41 -15.93 -11.09
N THR A 79 2.66 -15.58 -12.35
CA THR A 79 3.41 -14.35 -12.67
C THR A 79 2.67 -13.11 -12.17
N LEU A 80 1.34 -13.03 -12.33
CA LEU A 80 0.53 -11.95 -11.77
C LEU A 80 0.54 -11.96 -10.23
N GLY A 81 0.46 -13.15 -9.62
CA GLY A 81 0.56 -13.33 -8.17
C GLY A 81 1.88 -12.76 -7.62
N TYR A 82 3.00 -13.03 -8.29
CA TYR A 82 4.31 -12.46 -7.93
C TYR A 82 4.30 -10.93 -7.96
N PHE A 83 3.68 -10.30 -8.98
CA PHE A 83 3.54 -8.84 -9.00
C PHE A 83 2.60 -8.31 -7.89
N GLY A 84 1.57 -9.08 -7.53
CA GLY A 84 0.72 -8.80 -6.38
C GLY A 84 1.51 -8.81 -5.07
N GLU A 85 2.33 -9.84 -4.85
CA GLU A 85 3.19 -9.96 -3.67
C GLU A 85 4.28 -8.89 -3.62
N LEU A 86 4.85 -8.50 -4.76
CA LEU A 86 5.78 -7.36 -4.84
C LEU A 86 5.16 -6.05 -4.35
N CYS A 87 3.84 -5.93 -4.39
CA CYS A 87 3.15 -4.76 -3.87
C CYS A 87 3.19 -4.69 -2.34
N VAL A 88 3.50 -5.78 -1.59
CA VAL A 88 3.74 -5.73 -0.13
C VAL A 88 4.86 -4.73 0.23
N GLY A 89 5.76 -4.45 -0.70
CA GLY A 89 6.83 -3.49 -0.51
C GLY A 89 8.03 -4.12 0.17
N LEU A 90 8.57 -3.45 1.20
CA LEU A 90 9.81 -3.86 1.84
C LEU A 90 9.66 -5.15 2.68
N ALA A 91 8.43 -5.55 3.03
CA ALA A 91 8.22 -6.71 3.89
C ALA A 91 8.64 -8.04 3.21
N MET A 92 8.41 -8.19 1.91
CA MET A 92 8.80 -9.39 1.15
C MET A 92 10.33 -9.61 1.11
N PRO A 93 11.18 -8.64 0.69
CA PRO A 93 12.63 -8.81 0.76
C PRO A 93 13.15 -8.93 2.19
N THR A 94 12.49 -8.33 3.20
CA THR A 94 12.89 -8.57 4.60
C THR A 94 12.63 -10.00 5.04
N ALA A 95 11.54 -10.64 4.62
CA ALA A 95 11.29 -12.05 4.91
C ALA A 95 12.39 -12.94 4.32
N GLY A 96 12.79 -12.68 3.06
CA GLY A 96 13.93 -13.36 2.44
C GLY A 96 15.25 -13.14 3.20
N PHE A 97 15.50 -11.91 3.70
CA PHE A 97 16.69 -11.61 4.51
C PHE A 97 16.70 -12.36 5.86
N PHE A 98 15.53 -12.57 6.46
CA PHE A 98 15.38 -13.37 7.69
C PHE A 98 15.39 -14.89 7.45
N GLY A 99 15.67 -15.33 6.21
CA GLY A 99 15.83 -16.74 5.87
C GLY A 99 14.53 -17.44 5.45
N TYR A 100 13.45 -16.70 5.18
CA TYR A 100 12.24 -17.28 4.62
C TYR A 100 12.45 -17.62 3.15
N SER A 101 12.67 -18.91 2.85
CA SER A 101 12.97 -19.40 1.50
C SER A 101 11.72 -19.64 0.63
N GLY A 102 10.52 -19.34 1.13
CA GLY A 102 9.26 -19.52 0.40
C GLY A 102 8.33 -20.60 0.95
N GLY A 103 8.28 -20.81 2.27
CA GLY A 103 7.32 -21.72 2.90
C GLY A 103 7.58 -23.21 2.64
N ASP A 104 6.75 -24.06 3.24
CA ASP A 104 6.66 -25.51 2.95
C ASP A 104 5.29 -25.81 2.34
N PRO A 105 5.22 -26.18 1.04
CA PRO A 105 3.96 -26.49 0.39
C PRO A 105 3.21 -27.66 1.02
N PHE A 106 3.91 -28.56 1.73
CA PHE A 106 3.29 -29.71 2.39
C PHE A 106 2.66 -29.35 3.74
N PHE A 107 2.83 -28.12 4.23
CA PHE A 107 2.15 -27.65 5.41
C PHE A 107 0.63 -27.55 5.15
N VAL A 108 -0.19 -28.07 6.07
CA VAL A 108 -1.65 -28.19 5.90
C VAL A 108 -2.32 -26.84 5.60
N SER A 109 -1.68 -25.73 5.98
CA SER A 109 -2.21 -24.40 5.77
C SER A 109 -1.41 -23.53 4.80
N SER A 110 -0.47 -24.09 4.03
CA SER A 110 0.39 -23.32 3.12
C SER A 110 -0.44 -22.58 2.06
N ASP A 111 -1.46 -23.22 1.50
CA ASP A 111 -2.37 -22.62 0.50
C ASP A 111 -3.06 -21.36 1.04
N TYR A 112 -3.49 -21.39 2.31
CA TYR A 112 -4.07 -20.23 2.98
C TYR A 112 -3.02 -19.17 3.29
N GLY A 113 -1.79 -19.59 3.64
CA GLY A 113 -0.66 -18.70 3.85
C GLY A 113 -0.32 -17.89 2.60
N THR A 114 -0.21 -18.55 1.45
CA THR A 114 0.01 -17.92 0.14
C THR A 114 -1.10 -16.91 -0.17
N ALA A 115 -2.36 -17.28 0.07
CA ALA A 115 -3.49 -16.36 -0.13
C ALA A 115 -3.39 -15.11 0.75
N PHE A 116 -2.94 -15.24 2.01
CA PHE A 116 -2.70 -14.09 2.88
C PHE A 116 -1.56 -13.19 2.39
N LEU A 117 -0.45 -13.77 1.90
CA LEU A 117 0.68 -13.01 1.34
C LEU A 117 0.27 -12.19 0.11
N VAL A 118 -0.46 -12.80 -0.82
CA VAL A 118 -1.02 -12.10 -2.00
C VAL A 118 -2.00 -11.01 -1.58
N THR A 119 -2.89 -11.32 -0.64
CA THR A 119 -3.90 -10.36 -0.15
C THR A 119 -3.23 -9.16 0.51
N ALA A 120 -2.18 -9.38 1.30
CA ALA A 120 -1.40 -8.29 1.90
C ALA A 120 -0.80 -7.37 0.83
N GLY A 121 -0.26 -7.95 -0.24
CA GLY A 121 0.30 -7.19 -1.36
C GLY A 121 -0.75 -6.40 -2.12
N MET A 122 -1.88 -7.04 -2.41
CA MET A 122 -2.99 -6.39 -3.11
C MET A 122 -3.64 -5.29 -2.29
N LEU A 123 -3.77 -5.48 -0.98
CA LEU A 123 -4.24 -4.45 -0.08
C LEU A 123 -3.27 -3.26 -0.08
N ASN A 124 -1.95 -3.49 -0.05
CA ASN A 124 -0.97 -2.41 -0.14
C ASN A 124 -1.06 -1.66 -1.48
N ALA A 125 -1.28 -2.36 -2.59
CA ALA A 125 -1.52 -1.73 -3.90
C ALA A 125 -2.73 -0.78 -3.87
N LEU A 126 -3.84 -1.18 -3.23
CA LEU A 126 -5.00 -0.32 -3.04
C LEU A 126 -4.69 0.89 -2.16
N THR A 127 -3.82 0.73 -1.15
CA THR A 127 -3.40 1.88 -0.32
C THR A 127 -2.61 2.91 -1.13
N ILE A 128 -1.77 2.48 -2.06
CA ILE A 128 -1.00 3.37 -2.95
C ILE A 128 -1.96 4.16 -3.84
N LEU A 129 -2.97 3.50 -4.41
CA LEU A 129 -4.00 4.16 -5.21
C LEU A 129 -4.85 5.13 -4.37
N ASP A 130 -5.15 4.78 -3.12
CA ASP A 130 -5.87 5.67 -2.20
C ASP A 130 -5.03 6.91 -1.86
N VAL A 131 -3.73 6.75 -1.58
CA VAL A 131 -2.78 7.87 -1.39
C VAL A 131 -2.75 8.79 -2.61
N TYR A 132 -2.74 8.21 -3.81
CA TYR A 132 -2.79 8.98 -5.05
C TYR A 132 -4.08 9.78 -5.20
N ASP A 133 -5.24 9.17 -4.95
CA ASP A 133 -6.54 9.87 -4.97
C ASP A 133 -6.61 11.00 -3.93
N ILE A 134 -6.05 10.78 -2.75
CA ILE A 134 -5.97 11.80 -1.69
C ILE A 134 -5.06 12.95 -2.12
N ALA A 135 -3.91 12.64 -2.73
CA ALA A 135 -2.99 13.64 -3.25
C ALA A 135 -3.60 14.47 -4.40
N LEU A 136 -4.53 13.89 -5.16
CA LEU A 136 -5.35 14.58 -6.16
C LEU A 136 -6.50 15.41 -5.57
N GLY A 137 -6.73 15.36 -4.25
CA GLY A 137 -7.84 16.05 -3.60
C GLY A 137 -9.22 15.45 -3.91
N ARG A 138 -9.28 14.24 -4.49
CA ARG A 138 -10.53 13.53 -4.80
C ARG A 138 -11.22 12.99 -3.54
N LYS A 139 -10.47 12.84 -2.44
CA LYS A 139 -10.95 12.30 -1.16
C LYS A 139 -10.54 13.21 0.02
N PRO A 140 -11.48 13.57 0.92
CA PRO A 140 -11.22 14.41 2.09
C PRO A 140 -10.37 13.69 3.13
#